data_AF-A0A9N9A8B5-F1
#
_entry.id   AF-A0A9N9A8B5-F1
#
_cell.length_a   1.000
_cell.length_b   1.000
_cell.length_c   1.000
_cell.angle_alpha   90.00
_cell.angle_beta   90.00
_cell.angle_gamma   90.00
#
_symmetry.space_group_name_H-M   'P 1'
#
loop_
_entity.id
_entity.type
_entity.pdbx_description
1 polymer ?
#
loop_
_entity_poly.entity_id
_entity_poly.type
_entity_poly.pdbx_seq_one_letter_code
_entity_poly.pdbx_strand_id
1 'polypeptide(L)' 'MKMRGSSLVKDLEQLINNPIYSDLRIISEDNVILYGCRSILAARSAEKLMN' A
#
# COMPACT_ATOMS: atom_id res chain seq x y z
N MET A 1 11.08 17.39 15.69
CA MET A 1 11.45 17.41 14.26
C MET A 1 10.23 16.99 13.45
N LYS A 2 9.68 17.86 12.58
CA LYS A 2 8.53 17.51 11.72
C LYS A 2 9.05 16.58 10.62
N MET A 3 8.59 15.32 10.61
CA MET A 3 8.98 14.35 9.58
C MET A 3 8.45 14.87 8.23
N ARG A 4 9.32 15.12 7.25
CA ARG A 4 8.86 15.52 5.91
C ARG A 4 7.97 14.38 5.38
N GLY A 5 6.78 14.72 4.88
CA GLY A 5 5.81 13.72 4.41
C GLY A 5 4.74 13.30 5.42
N SER A 6 4.68 13.89 6.62
CA SER A 6 3.61 13.58 7.59
C SER A 6 2.18 13.86 7.09
N SER A 7 2.01 14.81 6.15
CA SER A 7 0.74 15.02 5.43
C SER A 7 0.49 13.84 4.50
N LEU A 8 1.47 13.54 3.63
CA LEU A 8 1.36 12.49 2.63
C LEU A 8 1.06 11.11 3.24
N VAL A 9 1.62 10.79 4.41
CA VAL A 9 1.29 9.55 5.13
C VAL A 9 -0.18 9.52 5.56
N LYS A 10 -0.70 10.61 6.13
CA LYS A 10 -2.13 10.72 6.50
C LYS A 10 -3.04 10.70 5.27
N ASP A 11 -2.62 11.38 4.21
CA ASP A 11 -3.38 11.50 2.98
C ASP A 11 -3.47 10.14 2.25
N LEU A 12 -2.41 9.31 2.32
CA LEU A 12 -2.35 7.99 1.69
C LEU A 12 -2.90 6.86 2.58
N GLU A 13 -3.04 7.05 3.90
CA GLU A 13 -3.59 6.05 4.82
C GLU A 13 -4.98 5.57 4.37
N GLN A 14 -5.82 6.49 3.89
CA GLN A 14 -7.17 6.18 3.43
C GLN A 14 -7.23 5.38 2.11
N LEU A 15 -6.13 5.35 1.35
CA LEU A 15 -6.05 4.62 0.07
C LEU A 15 -5.65 3.15 0.28
N ILE A 16 -5.01 2.83 1.41
CA ILE A 16 -4.55 1.48 1.71
C ILE A 16 -5.75 0.61 2.08
N ASN A 17 -5.84 -0.57 1.47
CA ASN A 17 -6.93 -1.54 1.73
C ASN A 17 -8.34 -0.96 1.52
N ASN A 18 -8.47 -0.02 0.59
CA ASN A 18 -9.74 0.60 0.25
C ASN A 18 -10.23 0.13 -1.13
N PRO A 19 -11.40 -0.53 -1.22
CA PRO A 19 -11.89 -1.09 -2.48
C PRO A 19 -12.16 -0.05 -3.57
N ILE A 20 -12.50 1.19 -3.21
CA ILE A 20 -12.80 2.26 -4.18
C ILE A 20 -11.53 2.74 -4.90
N TYR A 21 -10.41 2.75 -4.18
CA TYR A 21 -9.14 3.28 -4.66
C TYR A 21 -8.18 2.20 -5.16
N SER A 22 -8.57 0.94 -5.06
CA SER A 22 -7.72 -0.20 -5.41
C SER A 22 -7.91 -0.65 -6.85
N ASP A 23 -6.80 -0.96 -7.50
CA ASP A 23 -6.77 -1.47 -8.87
C ASP A 23 -6.47 -2.98 -8.93
N LEU A 24 -6.25 -3.63 -7.77
CA LEU A 24 -6.12 -5.08 -7.65
C LEU A 24 -6.69 -5.62 -6.33
N ARG A 25 -7.03 -6.91 -6.33
CA ARG A 25 -7.39 -7.69 -5.13
C ARG A 25 -6.36 -8.80 -4.90
N ILE A 26 -5.91 -8.95 -3.66
CA ILE A 26 -5.03 -10.02 -3.21
C ILE A 26 -5.86 -10.95 -2.34
N ILE A 27 -5.88 -12.24 -2.66
CA ILE A 27 -6.55 -13.27 -1.87
C ILE A 27 -5.45 -14.04 -1.15
N SER A 28 -5.47 -14.04 0.18
CA SER A 28 -4.53 -14.86 0.97
C SER A 28 -4.98 -16.32 1.02
N GLU A 29 -4.09 -17.18 1.52
CA GLU A 29 -4.38 -18.60 1.76
C GLU A 29 -5.57 -18.80 2.72
N ASP A 30 -5.73 -17.89 3.70
CA ASP A 30 -6.87 -17.87 4.64
C ASP A 30 -8.17 -17.27 4.03
N ASN A 31 -8.22 -17.07 2.71
CA ASN A 31 -9.31 -16.39 1.99
C ASN A 31 -9.57 -14.94 2.45
N VAL A 32 -8.60 -14.28 3.07
CA VAL A 32 -8.70 -12.85 3.38
C VAL A 32 -8.49 -12.05 2.10
N ILE A 33 -9.42 -11.14 1.81
CA ILE A 33 -9.33 -10.25 0.66
C ILE A 33 -8.67 -8.94 1.11
N LEU A 34 -7.55 -8.59 0.48
CA LEU A 34 -6.89 -7.31 0.62
C LEU A 34 -7.02 -6.51 -0.67
N TYR A 35 -7.29 -5.22 -0.53
CA TYR A 35 -7.39 -4.28 -1.64
C TYR A 35 -6.09 -3.49 -1.76
N GLY A 36 -5.52 -3.44 -2.96
CA GLY A 36 -4.22 -2.80 -3.17
C GLY A 36 -4.15 -1.94 -4.43
N CYS A 37 -3.15 -1.07 -4.46
CA CYS A 37 -2.77 -0.30 -5.64
C CYS A 37 -1.43 -0.81 -6.18
N ARG A 38 -1.37 -1.23 -7.45
CA ARG A 38 -0.16 -1.74 -8.10
C ARG A 38 1.01 -0.77 -7.97
N SER A 39 0.77 0.51 -8.19
CA SER A 39 1.79 1.57 -8.13
C SER A 39 2.39 1.71 -6.72
N ILE A 40 1.56 1.71 -5.68
CA ILE A 40 2.00 1.79 -4.28
C ILE A 40 2.78 0.53 -3.89
N LEU A 41 2.26 -0.65 -4.26
CA LEU A 41 2.91 -1.93 -3.98
C LEU A 41 4.26 -2.03 -4.69
N ALA A 42 4.36 -1.63 -5.95
CA ALA A 42 5.62 -1.62 -6.72
C ALA A 42 6.65 -0.67 -6.10
N ALA A 43 6.24 0.54 -5.73
CA ALA A 43 7.11 1.51 -5.08
C ALA A 43 7.68 1.00 -3.74
N ARG A 44 6.89 0.22 -2.99
CA ARG A 44 7.32 -0.35 -1.70
C ARG A 44 8.06 -1.69 -1.81
N SER A 45 7.77 -2.50 -2.83
CA SER A 45 8.35 -3.84 -2.97
C SER A 45 9.76 -3.83 -3.57
N ALA A 46 10.19 -2.69 -4.11
CA ALA A 46 11.52 -2.51 -4.70
C ALA A 46 12.69 -2.57 -3.69
N GLU A 47 12.43 -2.76 -2.39
CA GLU A 47 13.45 -2.63 -1.33
C GLU A 47 14.01 -3.96 -0.77
N LYS A 48 13.99 -5.07 -1.54
CA LYS A 48 14.60 -6.32 -1.08
C LYS A 48 15.42 -7.04 -2.15
N LEU A 49 16.52 -6.41 -2.56
CA LEU A 49 17.64 -7.06 -3.28
C LEU A 49 19.02 -6.71 -2.69
N MET A 50 19.07 -6.24 -1.45
CA MET A 50 20.33 -6.09 -0.70
C MET A 50 20.11 -6.64 0.70
N ASN A 51 20.26 -7.95 0.85
CA ASN A 51 20.60 -8.70 2.07
C ASN A 51 20.95 -10.13 1.66
#